data_AF-A0A7C7XF81-F1
#
_entry.id   AF-A0A7C7XF81-F1
#
_cell.length_a   1.000
_cell.length_b   1.000
_cell.length_c   1.000
_cell.angle_alpha   90.00
_cell.angle_beta   90.00
_cell.angle_gamma   90.00
#
_symmetry.space_group_name_H-M   'P 1'
#
loop_
_entity.id
_entity.type
_entity.pdbx_description
1 polymer ?
#
loop_
_entity_poly.entity_id
_entity_poly.type
_entity_poly.pdbx_seq_one_letter_code
_entity_poly.pdbx_strand_id
1 'polypeptide(L)'
;MSDMKGIASSFFEACETGKGWDGCKEHCLENASFSSHAEPLLEVSTIQGYADWMQGVCGLMPDCDYEIKSLTVDEENKHVSFFAVFSGTHTGEGGPEPTGLKGTVDYVYALEFSGDKIKHLTKVWNPHYFFKQIGWE
;
A
#
# COMPACT_ATOMS: atom_id res chain seq x y z
N MET A 1 -7.22 15.81 20.57
CA MET A 1 -7.63 15.54 19.17
C MET A 1 -6.79 14.37 18.67
N SER A 2 -7.39 13.38 18.03
CA SER A 2 -6.65 12.25 17.45
C SER A 2 -5.88 12.75 16.23
N ASP A 3 -4.56 12.53 16.16
CA ASP A 3 -3.74 12.90 15.01
C ASP A 3 -3.85 11.83 13.90
N MET A 4 -5.08 11.60 13.40
CA MET A 4 -5.33 10.59 12.37
C MET A 4 -4.50 10.83 11.12
N LYS A 5 -4.30 12.11 10.74
CA LYS A 5 -3.47 12.49 9.61
C LYS A 5 -2.02 12.06 9.79
N GLY A 6 -1.42 12.36 10.95
CA GLY A 6 -0.05 11.99 11.25
C GLY A 6 0.13 10.47 11.24
N ILE A 7 -0.73 9.75 11.97
CA ILE A 7 -0.69 8.27 12.05
C ILE A 7 -0.87 7.63 10.67
N ALA A 8 -1.84 8.09 9.89
CA ALA A 8 -2.09 7.59 8.54
C ALA A 8 -0.89 7.83 7.61
N SER A 9 -0.25 9.01 7.71
CA SER A 9 0.90 9.36 6.86
C SER A 9 2.13 8.51 7.21
N SER A 10 2.39 8.30 8.49
CA SER A 10 3.48 7.42 8.95
C SER A 10 3.26 5.96 8.52
N PHE A 11 2.03 5.45 8.65
CA PHE A 11 1.66 4.13 8.15
C PHE A 11 1.87 4.03 6.63
N PHE A 12 1.38 5.00 5.88
CA PHE A 12 1.48 5.03 4.42
C PHE A 12 2.94 4.98 3.97
N GLU A 13 3.80 5.85 4.53
CA GLU A 13 5.23 5.87 4.23
C GLU A 13 5.89 4.53 4.58
N ALA A 14 5.63 3.98 5.77
CA ALA A 14 6.21 2.71 6.17
C ALA A 14 5.83 1.55 5.24
N CYS A 15 4.56 1.51 4.81
CA CYS A 15 4.04 0.47 3.92
C CYS A 15 4.61 0.61 2.51
N GLU A 16 4.56 1.81 1.92
CA GLU A 16 4.96 2.05 0.53
C GLU A 16 6.49 2.06 0.33
N THR A 17 7.27 2.23 1.40
CA THR A 17 8.74 2.06 1.38
C THR A 17 9.20 0.65 1.77
N GLY A 18 8.28 -0.31 1.90
CA GLY A 18 8.63 -1.71 2.09
C GLY A 18 9.16 -2.08 3.47
N LYS A 19 8.82 -1.32 4.53
CA LYS A 19 9.23 -1.66 5.91
C LYS A 19 8.55 -2.92 6.47
N GLY A 20 7.59 -3.47 5.75
CA GLY A 20 6.83 -4.66 6.14
C GLY A 20 5.97 -4.42 7.38
N TRP A 21 5.40 -5.50 7.94
CA TRP A 21 4.55 -5.38 9.12
C TRP A 21 5.26 -4.75 10.33
N ASP A 22 6.56 -5.00 10.51
CA ASP A 22 7.32 -4.44 11.63
C ASP A 22 7.34 -2.91 11.65
N GLY A 23 7.35 -2.26 10.48
CA GLY A 23 7.25 -0.81 10.37
C GLY A 23 5.81 -0.27 10.47
N CYS A 24 4.81 -1.10 10.21
CA CYS A 24 3.40 -0.68 10.15
C CYS A 24 2.63 -0.94 11.45
N LYS A 25 2.99 -1.97 12.23
CA LYS A 25 2.19 -2.49 13.36
C LYS A 25 1.86 -1.47 14.44
N GLU A 26 2.73 -0.50 14.68
CA GLU A 26 2.51 0.55 15.67
C GLU A 26 1.36 1.50 15.30
N HIS A 27 0.93 1.54 14.04
CA HIS A 27 -0.17 2.39 13.58
C HIS A 27 -1.51 1.65 13.51
N CYS A 28 -1.50 0.33 13.62
CA CYS A 28 -2.66 -0.54 13.37
C CYS A 28 -3.20 -1.18 14.66
N LEU A 29 -4.45 -1.61 14.62
CA LEU A 29 -4.93 -2.65 15.53
C LEU A 29 -4.29 -3.99 15.19
N GLU A 30 -4.12 -4.86 16.19
CA GLU A 30 -3.47 -6.18 16.05
C GLU A 30 -4.14 -7.05 14.98
N ASN A 31 -5.46 -6.96 14.83
CA ASN A 31 -6.26 -7.69 13.86
C ASN A 31 -6.85 -6.77 12.76
N ALA A 32 -6.16 -5.68 12.43
CA ALA A 32 -6.62 -4.76 11.41
C ALA A 32 -6.80 -5.48 10.05
N SER A 33 -7.99 -5.32 9.48
CA SER A 33 -8.39 -6.04 8.27
C SER A 33 -7.96 -5.31 7.00
N PHE A 34 -7.87 -6.05 5.90
CA PHE A 34 -7.52 -5.52 4.60
C PHE A 34 -8.51 -6.05 3.55
N SER A 35 -8.75 -5.26 2.51
CA SER A 35 -9.45 -5.73 1.31
C SER A 35 -8.93 -5.06 0.04
N SER A 36 -9.03 -5.79 -1.08
CA SER A 36 -8.85 -5.26 -2.42
C SER A 36 -9.60 -6.12 -3.42
N HIS A 37 -10.11 -5.51 -4.49
CA HIS A 37 -10.65 -6.25 -5.64
C HIS A 37 -9.59 -6.52 -6.72
N ALA A 38 -8.34 -6.14 -6.47
CA ALA A 38 -7.24 -6.48 -7.35
C ALA A 38 -6.91 -7.97 -7.22
N GLU A 39 -6.90 -8.69 -8.33
CA GLU A 39 -6.60 -10.13 -8.41
C GLU A 39 -5.41 -10.60 -7.55
N PRO A 40 -4.22 -9.97 -7.58
CA PRO A 40 -3.07 -10.41 -6.77
C PRO A 40 -3.27 -10.27 -5.25
N LEU A 41 -4.33 -9.60 -4.80
CA LEU A 41 -4.59 -9.29 -3.39
C LEU A 41 -5.90 -9.90 -2.88
N LEU A 42 -6.60 -10.72 -3.68
CA LEU A 42 -7.92 -11.27 -3.30
C LEU A 42 -7.90 -12.14 -2.05
N GLU A 43 -6.80 -12.88 -1.83
CA GLU A 43 -6.64 -13.77 -0.67
C GLU A 43 -6.00 -13.06 0.54
N VAL A 44 -5.63 -11.79 0.41
CA VAL A 44 -5.08 -10.99 1.50
C VAL A 44 -6.23 -10.38 2.29
N SER A 45 -6.28 -10.62 3.60
CA SER A 45 -7.39 -10.19 4.47
C SER A 45 -6.97 -9.35 5.68
N THR A 46 -5.66 -9.15 5.88
CA THR A 46 -5.10 -8.38 7.01
C THR A 46 -4.12 -7.32 6.52
N ILE A 47 -4.00 -6.23 7.27
CA ILE A 47 -3.00 -5.18 6.97
C ILE A 47 -1.59 -5.75 7.08
N GLN A 48 -1.34 -6.67 8.01
CA GLN A 48 -0.07 -7.40 8.08
C GLN A 48 0.25 -8.10 6.76
N GLY A 49 -0.68 -8.91 6.23
CA GLY A 49 -0.46 -9.62 4.97
C GLY A 49 -0.21 -8.67 3.79
N TYR A 50 -0.89 -7.52 3.77
CA TYR A 50 -0.64 -6.51 2.74
C TYR A 50 0.70 -5.78 2.91
N ALA A 51 1.12 -5.45 4.13
CA ALA A 51 2.41 -4.82 4.40
C ALA A 51 3.58 -5.75 4.03
N ASP A 52 3.45 -7.04 4.33
CA ASP A 52 4.43 -8.06 3.95
C ASP A 52 4.47 -8.26 2.42
N TRP A 53 3.31 -8.18 1.75
CA TRP A 53 3.23 -8.17 0.29
C TRP A 53 3.95 -6.95 -0.31
N MET A 54 3.72 -5.75 0.23
CA MET A 54 4.42 -4.53 -0.20
C MET A 54 5.93 -4.63 0.00
N GLN A 55 6.40 -5.21 1.11
CA GLN A 55 7.82 -5.49 1.32
C GLN A 55 8.40 -6.37 0.21
N GLY A 56 7.67 -7.40 -0.23
CA GLY A 56 8.06 -8.22 -1.38
C GLY A 56 8.14 -7.43 -2.69
N VAL A 57 7.14 -6.57 -2.95
CA VAL A 57 7.12 -5.69 -4.14
C VAL A 57 8.33 -4.74 -4.16
N CYS A 58 8.64 -4.08 -3.04
CA CYS A 58 9.81 -3.22 -2.92
C CYS A 58 11.13 -3.98 -3.10
N GLY A 59 11.16 -5.29 -2.79
CA GLY A 59 12.30 -6.15 -3.10
C GLY A 59 12.49 -6.39 -4.60
N LEU A 60 11.39 -6.60 -5.34
CA LEU A 60 11.39 -6.79 -6.80
C LEU A 60 11.61 -5.47 -7.57
N MET A 61 11.29 -4.35 -6.95
CA MET A 61 11.46 -3.00 -7.49
C MET A 61 12.21 -2.12 -6.47
N PRO A 62 13.53 -2.29 -6.32
CA PRO A 62 14.31 -1.56 -5.31
C PRO A 62 14.30 -0.03 -5.47
N ASP A 63 13.96 0.46 -6.66
CA ASP A 63 13.76 1.89 -6.97
C ASP A 63 12.30 2.34 -6.86
N CYS A 64 11.44 1.56 -6.20
CA CYS A 64 10.04 1.91 -6.05
C CYS A 64 9.87 3.24 -5.31
N ASP A 65 8.90 4.02 -5.76
CA ASP A 65 8.60 5.33 -5.22
C ASP A 65 7.10 5.64 -5.37
N TYR A 66 6.63 6.63 -4.63
CA TYR A 66 5.25 7.10 -4.69
C TYR A 66 5.15 8.63 -4.76
N GLU A 67 4.08 9.10 -5.39
CA GLU A 67 3.69 10.52 -5.36
C GLU A 67 2.27 10.65 -4.79
N ILE A 68 2.12 11.34 -3.65
CA ILE A 68 0.80 11.64 -3.09
C ILE A 68 0.18 12.80 -3.89
N LYS A 69 -0.93 12.52 -4.57
CA LYS A 69 -1.73 13.52 -5.31
C LYS A 69 -2.75 14.21 -4.41
N SER A 70 -3.33 13.49 -3.46
CA SER A 70 -4.29 14.03 -2.50
C SER A 70 -4.30 13.23 -1.20
N LEU A 71 -4.51 13.94 -0.09
CA LEU A 71 -4.77 13.38 1.24
C LEU A 71 -6.05 14.02 1.78
N THR A 72 -7.05 13.20 2.05
CA THR A 72 -8.32 13.64 2.64
C THR A 72 -8.48 13.04 4.03
N VAL A 73 -8.88 13.86 5.01
CA VAL A 73 -9.24 13.42 6.37
C VAL A 73 -10.70 13.72 6.59
N ASP A 74 -11.47 12.68 6.89
CA ASP A 74 -12.86 12.76 7.33
C ASP A 74 -12.93 12.41 8.81
N GLU A 75 -12.95 13.44 9.66
CA GLU A 75 -12.96 13.26 11.11
C GLU A 75 -14.29 12.71 11.64
N GLU A 76 -15.40 13.02 10.98
CA GLU A 76 -16.73 12.60 11.38
C GLU A 76 -16.88 11.08 11.22
N ASN A 77 -16.46 10.56 10.07
CA ASN A 77 -16.52 9.14 9.78
C ASN A 77 -15.26 8.37 10.20
N LYS A 78 -14.21 9.07 10.67
CA LYS A 78 -12.90 8.49 11.05
C LYS A 78 -12.22 7.76 9.88
N HIS A 79 -12.20 8.43 8.73
CA HIS A 79 -11.55 7.91 7.52
C HIS A 79 -10.39 8.82 7.08
N VAL A 80 -9.36 8.20 6.52
CA VAL A 80 -8.29 8.91 5.81
C VAL A 80 -8.09 8.25 4.47
N SER A 81 -8.05 9.05 3.40
CA SER A 81 -7.81 8.54 2.05
C SER A 81 -6.57 9.18 1.44
N PHE A 82 -5.75 8.36 0.79
CA PHE A 82 -4.64 8.81 -0.05
C PHE A 82 -4.95 8.46 -1.49
N PHE A 83 -4.91 9.44 -2.37
CA PHE A 83 -4.80 9.21 -3.81
C PHE A 83 -3.34 9.44 -4.21
N ALA A 84 -2.71 8.44 -4.79
CA ALA A 84 -1.28 8.45 -5.08
C ALA A 84 -0.96 7.69 -6.36
N VAL A 85 0.27 7.88 -6.84
CA VAL A 85 0.84 7.17 -7.99
C VAL A 85 2.02 6.35 -7.50
N PHE A 86 2.01 5.05 -7.75
CA PHE A 86 3.15 4.16 -7.50
C PHE A 86 4.01 4.08 -8.76
N SER A 87 5.33 3.96 -8.60
CA SER A 87 6.25 3.71 -9.70
C SER A 87 7.38 2.78 -9.28
N GLY A 88 7.96 2.04 -10.23
CA GLY A 88 9.11 1.19 -9.97
C GLY A 88 9.60 0.46 -11.22
N THR A 89 10.84 -0.01 -11.19
CA THR A 89 11.50 -0.77 -12.26
C THR A 89 11.78 -2.19 -11.79
N HIS A 90 11.26 -3.18 -12.51
CA HIS A 90 11.44 -4.60 -12.17
C HIS A 90 12.89 -5.05 -12.43
N THR A 91 13.72 -4.95 -11.39
CA THR A 91 15.17 -5.19 -11.42
C THR A 91 15.63 -6.11 -10.27
N GLY A 92 14.78 -6.31 -9.26
CA GLY A 92 15.08 -7.16 -8.11
C GLY A 92 14.81 -8.63 -8.36
N GLU A 93 15.54 -9.49 -7.66
CA GLU A 93 15.42 -10.94 -7.72
C GLU A 93 14.35 -11.46 -6.73
N GLY A 94 13.95 -12.74 -6.85
CA GLY A 94 13.01 -13.38 -5.93
C GLY A 94 11.57 -13.52 -6.45
N GLY A 95 11.33 -13.14 -7.71
CA GLY A 95 10.06 -13.25 -8.42
C GLY A 95 10.26 -13.77 -9.85
N PRO A 96 9.42 -13.35 -10.83
CA PRO A 96 9.72 -13.55 -12.25
C PRO A 96 11.10 -12.99 -12.61
N GLU A 97 11.71 -13.50 -13.69
CA GLU A 97 13.01 -12.99 -14.15
C GLU A 97 12.96 -11.45 -14.36
N PRO A 98 13.94 -10.69 -13.81
CA PRO A 98 13.96 -9.23 -13.93
C PRO A 98 13.83 -8.76 -15.39
N THR A 99 12.82 -7.95 -15.66
CA THR A 99 12.49 -7.52 -17.03
C THR A 99 13.19 -6.22 -17.41
N GLY A 100 13.68 -5.45 -16.43
CA GLY A 100 14.25 -4.12 -16.63
C GLY A 100 13.23 -3.05 -17.05
N LEU A 101 11.94 -3.39 -17.06
CA LEU A 101 10.86 -2.50 -17.46
C LEU A 101 10.33 -1.71 -16.26
N LYS A 102 9.94 -0.45 -16.53
CA LYS A 102 9.38 0.47 -15.55
C LYS A 102 7.87 0.60 -15.74
N GLY A 103 7.15 0.62 -14.63
CA GLY A 103 5.70 0.87 -14.61
C GLY A 103 5.31 2.01 -13.69
N THR A 104 4.13 2.56 -13.93
CA THR A 104 3.44 3.46 -13.00
C THR A 104 1.95 3.13 -12.90
N VAL A 105 1.34 3.39 -11.75
CA VAL A 105 -0.09 3.14 -11.56
C VAL A 105 -0.72 4.05 -10.51
N ASP A 106 -1.88 4.61 -10.85
CA ASP A 106 -2.73 5.36 -9.94
C ASP A 106 -3.42 4.41 -8.96
N TYR A 107 -3.50 4.80 -7.69
CA TYR A 107 -4.19 4.02 -6.67
C TYR A 107 -4.75 4.87 -5.53
N VAL A 108 -5.65 4.26 -4.76
CA VAL A 108 -6.22 4.82 -3.55
C VAL A 108 -5.99 3.88 -2.37
N TYR A 109 -5.55 4.43 -1.24
CA TYR A 109 -5.75 3.84 0.09
C TYR A 109 -6.98 4.50 0.70
N ALA A 110 -7.91 3.70 1.21
CA ALA A 110 -8.98 4.16 2.09
C ALA A 110 -8.80 3.49 3.45
N LEU A 111 -8.38 4.28 4.44
CA LEU A 111 -8.13 3.83 5.80
C LEU A 111 -9.31 4.17 6.69
N GLU A 112 -9.66 3.21 7.56
CA GLU A 112 -10.64 3.43 8.62
C GLU A 112 -9.96 3.35 9.99
N PHE A 113 -10.36 4.25 10.89
CA PHE A 113 -9.79 4.34 12.23
C PHE A 113 -10.75 3.86 13.32
N SER A 114 -10.16 3.30 14.38
CA SER A 114 -10.79 3.08 15.68
C SER A 114 -9.94 3.73 16.76
N GLY A 115 -10.39 4.88 17.28
CA GLY A 115 -9.58 5.69 18.19
C GLY A 115 -8.39 6.31 17.47
N ASP A 116 -7.19 5.94 17.89
CA ASP A 116 -5.88 6.38 17.39
C ASP A 116 -5.14 5.27 16.61
N LYS A 117 -5.88 4.26 16.13
CA LYS A 117 -5.32 3.12 15.38
C LYS A 117 -6.12 2.85 14.11
N ILE A 118 -5.42 2.39 13.08
CA ILE A 118 -6.03 1.92 11.83
C ILE A 118 -6.66 0.55 12.10
N LYS A 119 -7.97 0.41 11.79
CA LYS A 119 -8.71 -0.85 11.91
C LYS A 119 -8.91 -1.56 10.57
N HIS A 120 -8.90 -0.82 9.46
CA HIS A 120 -9.12 -1.38 8.13
C HIS A 120 -8.39 -0.56 7.06
N LEU A 121 -7.92 -1.25 6.02
CA LEU A 121 -7.44 -0.66 4.78
C LEU A 121 -8.15 -1.31 3.59
N THR A 122 -8.77 -0.49 2.75
CA THR A 122 -9.16 -0.88 1.39
C THR A 122 -8.15 -0.31 0.39
N LYS A 123 -7.52 -1.17 -0.42
CA LYS A 123 -6.65 -0.76 -1.54
C LYS A 123 -7.43 -0.84 -2.86
N VAL A 124 -7.51 0.27 -3.57
CA VAL A 124 -8.13 0.35 -4.91
C VAL A 124 -7.06 0.70 -5.93
N TRP A 125 -6.82 -0.19 -6.89
CA TRP A 125 -5.82 0.02 -7.94
C TRP A 125 -6.08 -0.92 -9.12
N ASN A 126 -5.40 -0.68 -10.24
CA ASN A 126 -5.47 -1.51 -11.44
C ASN A 126 -4.18 -2.32 -11.62
N PRO A 127 -4.09 -3.55 -11.08
CA PRO A 127 -2.89 -4.39 -11.19
C PRO A 127 -2.54 -4.71 -12.65
N HIS A 128 -3.54 -5.03 -13.47
CA HIS A 128 -3.40 -5.37 -14.90
C HIS A 128 -2.72 -4.26 -15.70
N TYR A 129 -3.05 -3.00 -15.39
CA TYR A 129 -2.40 -1.85 -16.04
C TYR A 129 -0.91 -1.75 -15.67
N PHE A 130 -0.56 -2.04 -14.41
CA PHE A 130 0.82 -1.99 -13.95
C PHE A 130 1.64 -3.19 -14.46
N PHE A 131 1.09 -4.40 -14.36
CA PHE A 131 1.76 -5.65 -14.73
C PHE A 131 2.13 -5.72 -16.21
N LYS A 132 1.28 -5.21 -17.11
CA LYS A 132 1.63 -5.03 -18.52
C LYS A 132 2.84 -4.14 -18.78
N GLN A 133 3.00 -3.07 -17.99
CA GLN A 133 4.12 -2.14 -18.19
C GLN A 133 5.45 -2.78 -17.78
N ILE A 134 5.44 -3.60 -16.73
CA ILE A 134 6.63 -4.28 -16.22
C ILE A 134 6.89 -5.64 -16.88
N GLY A 135 6.05 -6.05 -17.84
CA GLY A 135 6.22 -7.28 -18.62
C GLY A 135 5.87 -8.57 -17.87
N TRP A 136 4.95 -8.50 -16.91
CA TRP A 136 4.43 -9.67 -16.20
C TRP A 136 3.20 -10.29 -16.87
N GLU A 137 2.62 -9.58 -17.83
CA GLU A 137 1.47 -9.96 -18.65
C GLU A 137 1.67 -9.59 -20.11
#